data_AF-A0A845VZB1-F1
#
_entry.id   AF-A0A845VZB1-F1
#
_cell.length_a   1.000
_cell.length_b   1.000
_cell.length_c   1.000
_cell.angle_alpha   90.00
_cell.angle_beta   90.00
_cell.angle_gamma   90.00
#
_symmetry.space_group_name_H-M   'P 1'
#
loop_
_entity.id
_entity.type
_entity.pdbx_description
1 polymer ?
#
loop_
_entity_poly.entity_id
_entity_poly.type
_entity_poly.pdbx_seq_one_letter_code
_entity_poly.pdbx_strand_id
1 'polypeptide(L)' 'MERTFLMVKPDGVQRNLVGQIIQRFETKGFTLVGLKLMSVSRELAEQHYAVHKERPFF' A
#
# COMPACT_ATOMS: atom_id res chain seq x y z
N MET A 1 -14.23 16.23 3.43
CA MET A 1 -13.15 15.44 4.06
C MET A 1 -12.82 14.31 3.11
N GLU A 2 -11.57 14.19 2.68
CA GLU A 2 -11.12 13.20 1.70
C GLU A 2 -10.33 12.07 2.37
N ARG A 3 -10.27 10.91 1.72
CA ARG A 3 -9.47 9.75 2.16
C ARG A 3 -8.78 9.15 0.94
N THR A 4 -7.55 8.69 1.14
CA THR A 4 -6.79 7.99 0.11
C THR A 4 -6.17 6.71 0.67
N PHE A 5 -5.92 5.75 -0.21
CA PHE A 5 -5.31 4.47 0.12
C PHE A 5 -3.79 4.52 -0.08
N LEU A 6 -3.06 3.95 0.86
CA LEU A 6 -1.60 3.80 0.81
C LEU A 6 -1.25 2.33 1.08
N MET A 7 -0.25 1.83 0.36
CA MET A 7 0.26 0.47 0.54
C MET A 7 1.78 0.48 0.56
N VAL A 8 2.37 -0.04 1.63
CA VAL A 8 3.79 -0.39 1.65
C VAL A 8 3.92 -1.77 1.02
N LYS A 9 4.59 -1.85 -0.14
CA LYS A 9 4.82 -3.10 -0.88
C LYS A 9 5.75 -4.06 -0.10
N PRO A 10 5.80 -5.37 -0.45
CA PRO A 10 6.58 -6.35 0.30
C PRO A 10 8.05 -5.99 0.52
N ASP A 11 8.69 -5.37 -0.47
CA ASP A 11 10.07 -4.89 -0.40
C ASP A 11 10.26 -3.80 0.67
N GLY A 12 9.29 -2.89 0.83
CA GLY A 12 9.32 -1.87 1.88
C GLY A 12 9.19 -2.46 3.29
N VAL A 13 8.41 -3.54 3.42
CA VAL A 13 8.28 -4.29 4.68
C VAL A 13 9.59 -5.03 4.99
N GLN A 14 10.15 -5.77 4.02
CA GLN A 14 11.41 -6.52 4.17
C GLN A 14 12.60 -5.64 4.56
N ARG A 15 12.58 -4.37 4.11
CA ARG A 15 13.61 -3.37 4.43
C ARG A 15 13.33 -2.59 5.72
N ASN A 16 12.33 -2.99 6.51
CA ASN A 16 11.92 -2.32 7.75
C ASN A 16 11.55 -0.83 7.59
N LEU A 17 10.93 -0.46 6.45
CA LEU A 17 10.62 0.94 6.12
C LEU A 17 9.21 1.40 6.56
N VAL A 18 8.38 0.51 7.11
CA VAL A 18 6.96 0.81 7.43
C VAL A 18 6.82 2.07 8.29
N GLY A 19 7.54 2.14 9.41
CA GLY A 19 7.49 3.29 10.32
C GLY A 19 7.97 4.59 9.66
N GLN A 20 9.06 4.53 8.88
CA GLN A 20 9.59 5.69 8.17
C GLN A 20 8.59 6.24 7.14
N ILE A 21 7.86 5.35 6.46
CA ILE A 21 6.86 5.75 5.48
C ILE A 21 5.66 6.39 6.19
N ILE A 22 5.14 5.79 7.26
CA ILE A 22 4.04 6.38 8.06
C ILE A 22 4.44 7.79 8.55
N GLN A 23 5.62 7.92 9.16
CA GLN A 23 6.13 9.18 9.68
C GLN A 23 6.17 10.27 8.60
N ARG A 24 6.54 9.94 7.35
CA ARG A 24 6.55 10.91 6.24
C ARG A 24 5.16 11.48 5.95
N PHE A 25 4.12 10.65 6.00
CA PHE A 25 2.74 11.10 5.75
C PHE A 25 2.20 11.92 6.92
N GLU A 26 2.45 11.49 8.16
CA GLU A 26 2.06 12.24 9.35
C GLU A 26 2.75 13.62 9.41
N THR A 27 4.05 13.67 9.11
CA THR A 27 4.82 14.93 9.05
C THR A 27 4.28 15.88 7.97
N LYS A 28 3.74 15.34 6.87
CA LYS A 28 3.12 16.12 5.80
C LYS A 28 1.71 16.62 6.17
N GLY A 29 1.18 16.21 7.32
CA GLY A 29 -0.13 16.62 7.83
C GLY A 29 -1.28 15.66 7.50
N PHE A 30 -0.98 14.46 6.99
CA PHE A 30 -2.01 13.43 6.82
C PHE A 30 -2.33 12.77 8.16
N THR A 31 -3.59 12.39 8.37
CA THR A 31 -4.02 11.62 9.53
C THR A 31 -4.15 10.15 9.16
N LEU A 32 -3.49 9.26 9.91
CA LEU A 32 -3.68 7.81 9.76
C LEU A 32 -5.05 7.42 10.33
N VAL A 33 -5.98 7.05 9.45
CA VAL A 33 -7.36 6.68 9.83
C VAL A 33 -7.57 5.17 9.96
N GLY A 34 -6.60 4.35 9.54
CA GLY A 34 -6.67 2.89 9.63
C GLY A 34 -5.39 2.23 9.10
N LEU A 35 -5.04 1.07 9.67
CA LEU A 35 -3.85 0.30 9.31
C LEU A 35 -4.17 -1.20 9.38
N LYS A 36 -3.67 -1.97 8.41
CA LYS A 36 -3.76 -3.44 8.42
C LYS A 36 -2.49 -4.03 7.81
N LEU A 37 -1.82 -4.91 8.55
CA LEU A 37 -0.78 -5.78 8.01
C LEU A 37 -1.43 -7.09 7.57
N MET A 38 -1.19 -7.50 6.32
CA MET A 38 -1.70 -8.77 5.81
C MET A 38 -0.84 -9.30 4.67
N SER A 39 -0.82 -10.63 4.53
CA SER A 39 -0.42 -11.28 3.30
C SER A 39 -1.57 -11.21 2.30
N VAL A 40 -1.33 -10.65 1.12
CA VAL A 40 -2.33 -10.47 0.07
C VAL A 40 -2.44 -11.77 -0.74
N SER A 41 -3.65 -12.27 -0.94
CA SER A 41 -3.86 -13.44 -1.81
C SER A 41 -3.68 -13.05 -3.27
N ARG A 42 -3.43 -14.04 -4.13
CA ARG A 42 -3.27 -13.80 -5.57
C ARG A 42 -4.53 -13.17 -6.18
N GLU A 43 -5.70 -13.69 -5.81
CA GLU A 43 -6.99 -13.23 -6.30
C GLU A 43 -7.23 -11.76 -5.94
N LEU A 44 -6.89 -11.36 -4.70
CA LEU A 44 -7.02 -9.98 -4.26
C LEU A 44 -6.03 -9.05 -4.98
N ALA A 45 -4.79 -9.50 -5.23
CA ALA A 45 -3.82 -8.73 -5.99
C ALA A 45 -4.25 -8.54 -7.45
N GLU A 46 -4.73 -9.59 -8.11
CA GLU A 46 -5.25 -9.54 -9.48
C GLU A 46 -6.47 -8.62 -9.60
N GLN A 47 -7.38 -8.66 -8.61
CA GLN A 47 -8.52 -7.74 -8.53
C GLN A 47 -8.05 -6.28 -8.37
N HIS A 48 -7.09 -6.01 -7.48
CA HIS A 48 -6.57 -4.66 -7.25
C HIS A 48 -5.90 -4.07 -8.49
N TYR A 49 -5.15 -4.89 -9.24
CA TYR A 49 -4.43 -4.45 -10.43
C TYR A 49 -5.16 -4.77 -11.75
N ALA A 50 -6.47 -5.08 -11.73
CA ALA A 50 -7.21 -5.53 -12.90
C ALA A 50 -7.12 -4.59 -14.13
N VAL A 51 -6.92 -3.28 -13.89
CA VAL A 51 -6.68 -2.27 -14.93
C VAL A 51 -5.41 -2.53 -15.78
N HIS A 52 -4.50 -3.36 -15.29
CA HIS A 52 -3.26 -3.73 -15.97
C HIS A 52 -3.32 -5.12 -16.61
N LYS A 53 -4.45 -5.82 -16.58
CA LYS A 53 -4.56 -7.24 -17.00
C LYS A 53 -4.00 -7.58 -18.39
N GLU A 54 -4.01 -6.62 -19.32
CA GLU A 54 -3.51 -6.80 -20.69
C GLU A 54 -2.05 -6.35 -20.87
N ARG A 55 -1.38 -5.91 -19.80
CA ARG A 55 -0.01 -5.42 -19.85
C ARG A 55 0.97 -6.58 -19.66
N PRO A 56 2.14 -6.55 -20.33
CA PRO A 56 3.13 -7.64 -20.24
C PRO A 56 3.79 -7.77 -18.85
N PHE A 57 3.61 -6.79 -17.97
CA PHE A 57 4.15 -6.80 -16.60
C PHE A 57 3.12 -7.22 -15.54
N PHE A 58 1.88 -7.54 -15.96
CA PHE A 58 0.81 -7.98 -15.06
C PHE A 58 1.02 -9.42 -14.59
#